data_AF-A0A176RTV4-F1
#
_entry.id   AF-A0A176RTV4-F1
#
_cell.length_a   1.000
_cell.length_b   1.000
_cell.length_c   1.000
_cell.angle_alpha   90.00
_cell.angle_beta   90.00
_cell.angle_gamma   90.00
#
_symmetry.space_group_name_H-M   'P 1'
#
loop_
_entity.id
_entity.type
_entity.pdbx_description
1 polymer ?
#
loop_
_entity_poly.entity_id
_entity_poly.type
_entity_poly.pdbx_seq_one_letter_code
_entity_poly.pdbx_strand_id
1 'polypeptide(L)'
;MHNYLKSKHNIAQSLSTWQLWLCLIMVAISSICAVILSIIAVIGYRRTELNPRATGFLIFAVPMLCVYAIFNTLWEPLNIEFWIALLPFIYLVLMLFITRSGFTPFATSSIFVVALLIGNLLGSILPQTDRNTDYCYISNQYFMRHAQANDYIITGCGYMCSNYLYLYTDATLFDVTQIEGIRHDSSVTNWVNRILNHQPGRVLISSTVFDPPSMSEINRRSYEKVIEALKPLRKSQVYVDDFQVVWEL
;
A
#
# COMPACT_ATOMS: atom_id res chain seq x y z
N MET A 1 1.51 -11.79 -16.28
CA MET A 1 2.91 -11.63 -15.82
C MET A 1 3.64 -10.49 -16.55
N HIS A 2 3.45 -10.29 -17.86
CA HIS A 2 4.07 -9.18 -18.61
C HIS A 2 3.57 -7.78 -18.16
N ASN A 3 2.28 -7.61 -17.83
CA ASN A 3 1.71 -6.34 -17.37
C ASN A 3 2.11 -5.97 -15.93
N TYR A 4 2.31 -6.95 -15.05
CA TYR A 4 2.78 -6.74 -13.68
C TYR A 4 4.20 -6.15 -13.61
N LEU A 5 5.06 -6.49 -14.58
CA LEU A 5 6.40 -5.90 -14.69
C LEU A 5 6.32 -4.45 -15.19
N LYS A 6 5.33 -4.10 -16.04
CA LYS A 6 5.09 -2.71 -16.45
C LYS A 6 4.64 -1.83 -15.28
N SER A 7 3.75 -2.29 -14.39
CA SER A 7 3.31 -1.44 -13.27
C SER A 7 4.45 -1.10 -12.29
N LYS A 8 5.36 -2.06 -12.02
CA LYS A 8 6.59 -1.81 -11.24
C LYS A 8 7.54 -0.86 -11.96
N HIS A 9 7.61 -0.94 -13.29
CA HIS A 9 8.38 0.01 -14.10
C HIS A 9 7.82 1.42 -13.98
N ASN A 10 6.50 1.58 -13.90
CA ASN A 10 5.85 2.90 -13.88
C ASN A 10 5.91 3.60 -12.51
N ILE A 11 5.90 2.86 -11.38
CA ILE A 11 6.22 3.45 -10.07
C ILE A 11 7.67 3.95 -10.09
N ALA A 12 8.58 3.17 -10.69
CA ALA A 12 9.98 3.57 -10.87
C ALA A 12 10.17 4.74 -11.86
N GLN A 13 9.18 5.09 -12.68
CA GLN A 13 9.23 6.26 -13.56
C GLN A 13 8.96 7.58 -12.83
N SER A 14 8.32 7.55 -11.65
CA SER A 14 8.19 8.75 -10.79
C SER A 14 9.52 9.20 -10.17
N LEU A 15 10.49 8.29 -10.13
CA LEU A 15 11.82 8.54 -9.59
C LEU A 15 12.84 8.58 -10.73
N SER A 16 13.74 9.56 -10.70
CA SER A 16 14.94 9.48 -11.53
C SER A 16 15.77 8.24 -11.17
N THR A 17 16.54 7.73 -12.13
CA THR A 17 17.36 6.52 -11.94
C THR A 17 18.27 6.61 -10.72
N TRP A 18 18.86 7.77 -10.43
CA TRP A 18 19.71 7.94 -9.25
C TRP A 18 18.93 7.93 -7.93
N GLN A 19 17.71 8.50 -7.90
CA GLN A 19 16.84 8.44 -6.72
C GLN A 19 16.43 7.01 -6.41
N LEU A 20 16.09 6.23 -7.45
CA LEU A 20 15.78 4.81 -7.31
C LEU A 20 16.95 4.05 -6.68
N TRP A 21 18.16 4.21 -7.23
CA TRP A 21 19.35 3.55 -6.67
C TRP A 21 19.65 4.00 -5.25
N LEU A 22 19.51 5.29 -4.95
CA LEU A 22 19.69 5.81 -3.60
C LEU A 22 18.67 5.18 -2.63
N CYS A 23 17.40 5.09 -3.01
CA CYS A 23 16.37 4.44 -2.20
C CYS A 23 16.69 2.96 -1.94
N LEU A 24 17.11 2.22 -2.98
CA LEU A 24 17.52 0.82 -2.85
C LEU A 24 18.72 0.65 -1.92
N ILE A 25 19.73 1.51 -2.03
CA ILE A 25 20.90 1.51 -1.15
C ILE A 25 20.48 1.83 0.30
N MET A 26 19.64 2.83 0.50
CA MET A 26 19.14 3.19 1.83
C MET A 26 18.34 2.05 2.48
N VAL A 27 17.49 1.35 1.71
CA VAL A 27 16.76 0.16 2.19
C VAL A 27 17.71 -0.96 2.57
N ALA A 28 18.76 -1.20 1.76
CA ALA A 28 19.77 -2.20 2.08
C ALA A 28 20.53 -1.84 3.36
N ILE A 29 20.97 -0.58 3.51
CA ILE A 29 21.66 -0.08 4.72
C ILE A 29 20.75 -0.21 5.94
N SER A 30 19.49 0.22 5.85
CA SER A 30 18.55 0.11 6.98
C SER A 30 18.29 -1.34 7.37
N SER A 31 18.20 -2.25 6.40
CA SER A 31 18.00 -3.69 6.65
C SER A 31 19.21 -4.30 7.35
N ILE A 32 20.43 -3.97 6.90
CA ILE A 32 21.67 -4.43 7.53
C ILE A 32 21.76 -3.88 8.96
N CYS A 33 21.47 -2.60 9.17
CA CYS A 33 21.48 -2.01 10.51
C CYS A 33 20.43 -2.67 11.42
N ALA A 34 19.23 -2.96 10.93
CA ALA A 34 18.19 -3.66 11.69
C ALA A 34 18.66 -5.06 12.13
N VAL A 35 19.33 -5.81 11.25
CA VAL A 35 19.91 -7.13 11.60
C VAL A 35 21.00 -6.98 12.65
N ILE A 36 21.92 -6.04 12.49
CA ILE A 36 23.01 -5.78 13.46
C ILE A 36 22.43 -5.40 14.82
N LEU A 37 21.48 -4.45 14.87
CA LEU A 37 20.83 -4.01 16.11
C LEU A 37 20.09 -5.18 16.78
N SER A 38 19.45 -6.05 16.00
CA SER A 38 18.79 -7.25 16.52
C SER A 38 19.78 -8.24 17.13
N ILE A 39 20.93 -8.49 16.48
CA ILE A 39 21.99 -9.36 17.03
C ILE A 39 22.55 -8.76 18.33
N ILE A 40 22.83 -7.45 18.35
CA ILE A 40 23.32 -6.77 19.55
C ILE A 40 22.27 -6.83 20.68
N ALA A 41 20.99 -6.66 20.35
CA ALA A 41 19.90 -6.82 21.30
C ALA A 41 19.86 -8.24 21.90
N VAL A 42 20.02 -9.28 21.09
CA VAL A 42 20.08 -10.67 21.57
C VAL A 42 21.28 -10.91 22.49
N ILE A 43 22.45 -10.36 22.16
CA ILE A 43 23.64 -10.42 23.03
C ILE A 43 23.37 -9.71 24.36
N GLY A 44 22.76 -8.54 24.31
CA GLY A 44 22.38 -7.77 25.49
C GLY A 44 21.35 -8.48 26.36
N TYR A 45 20.31 -9.06 25.76
CA TYR A 45 19.28 -9.85 26.45
C TYR A 45 19.91 -10.97 27.29
N ARG A 46 20.86 -11.72 26.73
CA ARG A 46 21.57 -12.80 27.45
C ARG A 46 22.40 -12.32 28.65
N ARG A 47 22.76 -11.04 28.68
CA ARG A 47 23.54 -10.40 29.76
C ARG A 47 22.68 -9.57 30.71
N THR A 48 21.36 -9.53 30.48
CA THR A 48 20.48 -8.61 31.19
C THR A 48 19.93 -9.25 32.45
N GLU A 49 20.25 -8.64 33.60
CA GLU A 49 19.41 -8.71 34.78
C GLU A 49 18.35 -7.60 34.66
N LEU A 50 17.07 -7.98 34.58
CA LEU A 50 15.98 -7.03 34.38
C LEU A 50 15.76 -6.20 35.65
N ASN A 51 15.99 -4.88 35.55
CA ASN A 51 15.62 -3.96 36.62
C ASN A 51 14.10 -3.69 36.61
N PRO A 52 13.50 -3.22 37.73
CA PRO A 52 12.05 -3.05 37.82
C PRO A 52 11.44 -2.12 36.76
N ARG A 53 12.19 -1.11 36.28
CA ARG A 53 11.74 -0.19 35.23
C ARG A 53 11.66 -0.87 33.87
N ALA A 54 12.70 -1.66 33.52
CA ALA A 54 12.74 -2.48 32.32
C ALA A 54 11.60 -3.50 32.32
N THR A 55 11.40 -4.17 33.46
CA THR A 55 10.31 -5.12 33.66
C THR A 55 8.95 -4.44 33.48
N GLY A 56 8.73 -3.27 34.09
CA GLY A 56 7.48 -2.52 33.93
C GLY A 56 7.19 -2.13 32.49
N PHE A 57 8.20 -1.66 31.74
CA PHE A 57 8.04 -1.36 30.32
C PHE A 57 7.70 -2.61 29.50
N LEU A 58 8.40 -3.74 29.73
CA LEU A 58 8.14 -4.99 29.01
C LEU A 58 6.75 -5.57 29.31
N ILE A 59 6.27 -5.46 30.55
CA ILE A 59 4.90 -5.86 30.94
C ILE A 59 3.84 -5.11 30.14
N PHE A 60 4.10 -3.88 29.73
CA PHE A 60 3.20 -3.13 28.85
C PHE A 60 3.44 -3.43 27.37
N ALA A 61 4.70 -3.35 26.93
CA ALA A 61 5.07 -3.42 25.52
C ALA A 61 4.80 -4.79 24.90
N VAL A 62 5.06 -5.89 25.62
CA VAL A 62 4.88 -7.24 25.08
C VAL A 62 3.40 -7.57 24.85
N PRO A 63 2.47 -7.39 25.82
CA PRO A 63 1.05 -7.59 25.56
C PRO A 63 0.51 -6.68 24.46
N MET A 64 0.94 -5.41 24.41
CA MET A 64 0.54 -4.49 23.33
C MET A 64 0.96 -5.04 21.95
N LEU A 65 2.24 -5.43 21.78
CA LEU A 65 2.74 -6.03 20.55
C LEU A 65 1.98 -7.31 20.19
N CYS A 66 1.69 -8.18 21.16
CA CYS A 66 0.93 -9.41 20.93
C CYS A 66 -0.50 -9.13 20.49
N VAL A 67 -1.22 -8.24 21.18
CA VAL A 67 -2.60 -7.89 20.84
C VAL A 67 -2.69 -7.32 19.44
N TYR A 68 -1.83 -6.37 19.09
CA TYR A 68 -1.83 -5.78 17.76
C TYR A 68 -1.35 -6.75 16.67
N ALA A 69 -0.35 -7.59 16.94
CA ALA A 69 0.07 -8.61 15.98
C ALA A 69 -1.04 -9.61 15.69
N ILE A 70 -1.78 -10.06 16.72
CA ILE A 70 -2.96 -10.92 16.55
C ILE A 70 -4.05 -10.19 15.76
N PHE A 71 -4.37 -8.96 16.15
CA PHE A 71 -5.37 -8.14 15.46
C PHE A 71 -5.02 -7.97 13.97
N ASN A 72 -3.81 -7.51 13.66
CA ASN A 72 -3.34 -7.31 12.28
C ASN A 72 -3.35 -8.62 11.49
N THR A 73 -2.96 -9.74 12.11
CA THR A 73 -2.96 -11.06 11.46
C THR A 73 -4.36 -11.54 11.11
N LEU A 74 -5.34 -11.29 11.98
CA LEU A 74 -6.73 -11.72 11.79
C LEU A 74 -7.52 -10.77 10.90
N TRP A 75 -7.22 -9.47 10.94
CA TRP A 75 -7.94 -8.43 10.22
C TRP A 75 -7.41 -8.30 8.79
N GLU A 76 -6.18 -7.82 8.61
CA GLU A 76 -5.54 -7.60 7.31
C GLU A 76 -4.03 -7.91 7.37
N PRO A 77 -3.66 -9.21 7.33
CA PRO A 77 -2.26 -9.62 7.52
C PRO A 77 -1.31 -9.05 6.46
N LEU A 78 -1.84 -8.68 5.29
CA LEU A 78 -1.08 -8.21 4.14
C LEU A 78 -1.01 -6.68 4.04
N ASN A 79 -1.73 -5.95 4.90
CA ASN A 79 -1.66 -4.50 4.93
C ASN A 79 -0.42 -4.07 5.74
N ILE A 80 0.65 -3.73 5.04
CA ILE A 80 1.94 -3.38 5.65
C ILE A 80 1.86 -2.15 6.57
N GLU A 81 0.93 -1.23 6.32
CA GLU A 81 0.76 0.00 7.12
C GLU A 81 0.46 -0.32 8.58
N PHE A 82 -0.34 -1.35 8.83
CA PHE A 82 -0.66 -1.79 10.19
C PHE A 82 0.54 -2.38 10.92
N TRP A 83 1.47 -3.03 10.20
CA TRP A 83 2.70 -3.56 10.77
C TRP A 83 3.74 -2.46 11.04
N ILE A 84 3.78 -1.42 10.19
CA ILE A 84 4.68 -0.26 10.37
C ILE A 84 4.39 0.44 11.70
N ALA A 85 3.12 0.52 12.13
CA ALA A 85 2.73 1.10 13.40
C ALA A 85 3.37 0.40 14.63
N LEU A 86 3.82 -0.86 14.50
CA LEU A 86 4.49 -1.60 15.57
C LEU A 86 6.00 -1.33 15.66
N LEU A 87 6.62 -0.80 14.60
CA LEU A 87 8.07 -0.60 14.53
C LEU A 87 8.63 0.27 15.66
N PRO A 88 7.98 1.37 16.10
CA PRO A 88 8.47 2.15 17.23
C PRO A 88 8.59 1.34 18.51
N PHE A 89 7.60 0.48 18.81
CA PHE A 89 7.60 -0.37 20.00
C PHE A 89 8.66 -1.45 19.91
N ILE A 90 8.79 -2.11 18.76
CA ILE A 90 9.85 -3.09 18.49
C ILE A 90 11.22 -2.43 18.70
N TYR A 91 11.42 -1.24 18.13
CA TYR A 91 12.67 -0.51 18.25
C TYR A 91 13.00 -0.13 19.70
N LEU A 92 12.03 0.34 20.48
CA LEU A 92 12.23 0.65 21.91
C LEU A 92 12.60 -0.60 22.72
N VAL A 93 11.95 -1.73 22.45
CA VAL A 93 12.28 -3.02 23.07
C VAL A 93 13.70 -3.46 22.70
N LEU A 94 14.11 -3.31 21.43
CA LEU A 94 15.48 -3.61 21.02
C LEU A 94 16.50 -2.74 21.76
N MET A 95 16.25 -1.43 21.84
CA MET A 95 17.15 -0.48 22.51
C MET A 95 17.35 -0.79 24.00
N LEU A 96 16.32 -1.30 24.69
CA LEU A 96 16.42 -1.76 26.07
C LEU A 96 17.52 -2.80 26.25
N PHE A 97 17.61 -3.77 25.35
CA PHE A 97 18.62 -4.83 25.43
C PHE A 97 19.97 -4.40 24.85
N ILE A 98 19.97 -3.60 23.77
CA ILE A 98 21.20 -3.12 23.15
C ILE A 98 22.06 -2.35 24.14
N THR A 99 21.47 -1.47 24.97
CA THR A 99 22.23 -0.72 25.99
C THR A 99 22.92 -1.61 27.04
N ARG A 100 22.49 -2.87 27.18
CA ARG A 100 23.09 -3.87 28.09
C ARG A 100 24.15 -4.75 27.45
N SER A 101 24.32 -4.67 26.13
CA SER A 101 25.30 -5.46 25.39
C SER A 101 26.75 -5.03 25.63
N GLY A 102 26.98 -3.79 26.11
CA GLY A 102 28.29 -3.15 26.20
C GLY A 102 28.73 -2.46 24.90
N PHE A 103 27.93 -2.55 23.83
CA PHE A 103 28.15 -1.81 22.59
C PHE A 103 27.41 -0.46 22.64
N THR A 104 28.01 0.57 22.04
CA THR A 104 27.38 1.89 21.84
C THR A 104 26.63 1.88 20.51
N PRO A 105 25.29 1.74 20.48
CA PRO A 105 24.56 1.59 19.23
C PRO A 105 24.34 2.91 18.48
N PHE A 106 24.81 4.03 19.03
CA PHE A 106 24.44 5.36 18.56
C PHE A 106 24.68 5.55 17.07
N ALA A 107 25.86 5.13 16.56
CA ALA A 107 26.17 5.23 15.14
C ALA A 107 25.22 4.37 14.29
N THR A 108 25.08 3.07 14.61
CA THR A 108 24.22 2.15 13.85
C THR A 108 22.75 2.56 13.90
N SER A 109 22.27 3.00 15.06
CA SER A 109 20.93 3.54 15.28
C SER A 109 20.69 4.81 14.45
N SER A 110 21.64 5.74 14.47
CA SER A 110 21.54 6.98 13.69
C SER A 110 21.54 6.69 12.20
N ILE A 111 22.44 5.80 11.73
CA ILE A 111 22.49 5.36 10.33
C ILE A 111 21.17 4.70 9.93
N PHE A 112 20.61 3.83 10.78
CA PHE A 112 19.32 3.20 10.54
C PHE A 112 18.19 4.21 10.35
N VAL A 113 18.06 5.17 11.28
CA VAL A 113 17.01 6.20 11.23
C VAL A 113 17.19 7.12 10.02
N VAL A 114 18.41 7.56 9.74
CA VAL A 114 18.71 8.42 8.58
C VAL A 114 18.45 7.69 7.27
N ALA A 115 18.85 6.42 7.16
CA ALA A 115 18.59 5.62 5.97
C ALA A 115 17.09 5.40 5.75
N LEU A 116 16.34 5.08 6.80
CA LEU A 116 14.88 4.98 6.72
C LEU A 116 14.25 6.31 6.32
N LEU A 117 14.67 7.42 6.91
CA LEU A 117 14.16 8.75 6.59
C LEU A 117 14.41 9.08 5.11
N ILE A 118 15.64 8.95 4.63
CA ILE A 118 16.00 9.27 3.24
C ILE A 118 15.23 8.36 2.28
N GLY A 119 15.19 7.05 2.54
CA GLY A 119 14.48 6.08 1.71
C GLY A 119 12.98 6.36 1.61
N ASN A 120 12.32 6.66 2.73
CA ASN A 120 10.89 6.98 2.74
C ASN A 120 10.59 8.37 2.18
N LEU A 121 11.41 9.37 2.52
CA LEU A 121 11.22 10.74 2.08
C LEU A 121 11.35 10.84 0.56
N LEU A 122 12.42 10.29 -0.01
CA LEU A 122 12.66 10.34 -1.46
C LEU A 122 11.80 9.33 -2.22
N GLY A 123 11.59 8.13 -1.66
CA GLY A 123 10.91 7.05 -2.37
C GLY A 123 9.39 7.08 -2.28
N SER A 124 8.82 7.80 -1.31
CA SER A 124 7.38 7.81 -1.07
C SER A 124 6.83 9.23 -0.92
N ILE A 125 7.36 10.03 0.01
CA ILE A 125 6.73 11.31 0.38
C ILE A 125 6.92 12.38 -0.71
N LEU A 126 8.16 12.69 -1.09
CA LEU A 126 8.45 13.78 -2.02
C LEU A 126 7.82 13.58 -3.41
N PRO A 127 7.82 12.39 -4.03
CA PRO A 127 7.15 12.17 -5.31
C PRO A 127 5.64 12.47 -5.26
N GLN A 128 5.00 12.32 -4.11
CA GLN A 128 3.57 12.61 -3.92
C GLN A 128 3.29 14.11 -3.69
N THR A 129 4.32 14.95 -3.48
CA THR A 129 4.13 16.40 -3.30
C THR A 129 3.99 17.18 -4.61
N ASP A 130 4.41 16.60 -5.74
CA ASP A 130 4.26 17.18 -7.07
C ASP A 130 3.34 16.31 -7.93
N ARG A 131 2.31 16.92 -8.51
CA ARG A 131 1.35 16.26 -9.39
C ARG A 131 1.99 15.59 -10.62
N ASN A 132 3.16 16.06 -11.05
CA ASN A 132 3.87 15.48 -12.19
C ASN A 132 4.66 14.22 -11.85
N THR A 133 4.83 13.91 -10.56
CA THR A 133 5.51 12.71 -10.07
C THR A 133 4.59 11.83 -9.21
N ASP A 134 3.44 12.35 -8.80
CA ASP A 134 2.45 11.63 -8.02
C ASP A 134 1.78 10.55 -8.86
N TYR A 135 2.11 9.30 -8.55
CA TYR A 135 1.58 8.13 -9.23
C TYR A 135 0.04 8.08 -9.25
N CYS A 136 -0.64 8.37 -8.14
CA CYS A 136 -2.10 8.30 -8.09
C CYS A 136 -2.73 9.43 -8.89
N TYR A 137 -2.10 10.61 -8.92
CA TYR A 137 -2.57 11.70 -9.79
C TYR A 137 -2.41 11.37 -11.28
N ILE A 138 -1.19 11.00 -11.68
CA ILE A 138 -0.84 10.76 -13.09
C ILE A 138 -1.67 9.60 -13.66
N SER A 139 -1.71 8.48 -12.94
CA SER A 139 -2.44 7.29 -13.39
C SER A 139 -3.93 7.54 -13.59
N ASN A 140 -4.52 8.53 -12.90
CA ASN A 140 -5.95 8.84 -12.99
C ASN A 140 -6.26 10.09 -13.85
N GLN A 141 -5.26 10.68 -14.49
CA GLN A 141 -5.40 11.96 -15.19
C GLN A 141 -6.47 11.92 -16.30
N TYR A 142 -6.63 10.78 -16.99
CA TYR A 142 -7.68 10.64 -18.00
C TYR A 142 -9.08 10.83 -17.40
N PHE A 143 -9.39 10.13 -16.31
CA PHE A 143 -10.68 10.26 -15.63
C PHE A 143 -10.89 11.67 -15.11
N MET A 144 -9.88 12.27 -14.48
CA MET A 144 -9.95 13.65 -13.97
C MET A 144 -10.28 14.69 -15.04
N ARG A 145 -9.86 14.46 -16.29
CA ARG A 145 -10.09 15.40 -17.39
C ARG A 145 -11.36 15.15 -18.17
N HIS A 146 -11.85 13.91 -18.20
CA HIS A 146 -12.90 13.51 -19.14
C HIS A 146 -14.17 13.02 -18.46
N ALA A 147 -14.14 12.61 -17.19
CA ALA A 147 -15.34 12.17 -16.50
C ALA A 147 -16.25 13.35 -16.16
N GLN A 148 -17.55 13.13 -16.27
CA GLN A 148 -18.61 14.09 -15.98
C GLN A 148 -19.40 13.64 -14.75
N ALA A 149 -20.18 14.55 -14.16
CA ALA A 149 -20.94 14.29 -12.93
C ALA A 149 -21.94 13.12 -13.04
N ASN A 150 -22.41 12.83 -14.25
CA ASN A 150 -23.33 11.73 -14.53
C ASN A 150 -22.61 10.44 -14.96
N ASP A 151 -21.29 10.45 -15.15
CA ASP A 151 -20.55 9.25 -15.51
C ASP A 151 -20.31 8.35 -14.28
N TYR A 152 -20.15 7.06 -14.55
CA TYR A 152 -19.70 6.07 -13.58
C TYR A 152 -18.26 5.67 -13.89
N ILE A 153 -17.39 5.68 -12.88
CA ILE A 153 -16.01 5.18 -13.00
C ILE A 153 -15.91 3.87 -12.23
N ILE A 154 -15.47 2.81 -12.89
CA ILE A 154 -15.18 1.51 -12.28
C ILE A 154 -13.66 1.32 -12.28
N THR A 155 -13.07 1.24 -11.09
CA THR A 155 -11.61 1.19 -10.92
C THR A 155 -11.19 0.10 -9.94
N GLY A 156 -10.01 -0.49 -10.14
CA GLY A 156 -9.36 -1.41 -9.21
C GLY A 156 -8.04 -0.87 -8.67
N CYS A 157 -7.88 0.46 -8.63
CA CYS A 157 -6.62 1.12 -8.31
C CYS A 157 -6.28 1.16 -6.80
N GLY A 158 -7.20 0.78 -5.93
CA GLY A 158 -6.99 0.78 -4.48
C GLY A 158 -7.39 2.08 -3.80
N TYR A 159 -7.50 2.03 -2.47
CA TYR A 159 -8.00 3.13 -1.64
C TYR A 159 -7.36 4.49 -1.91
N MET A 160 -6.02 4.57 -1.93
CA MET A 160 -5.33 5.84 -2.12
C MET A 160 -5.64 6.48 -3.48
N CYS A 161 -5.56 5.71 -4.57
CA CYS A 161 -5.79 6.25 -5.90
C CYS A 161 -7.28 6.52 -6.18
N SER A 162 -8.18 5.77 -5.56
CA SER A 162 -9.62 6.05 -5.62
C SER A 162 -10.00 7.36 -4.93
N ASN A 163 -9.33 7.73 -3.83
CA ASN A 163 -9.54 9.03 -3.18
C ASN A 163 -9.20 10.22 -4.10
N TYR A 164 -8.26 10.06 -5.03
CA TYR A 164 -7.98 11.09 -6.03
C TYR A 164 -9.17 11.26 -6.98
N LEU A 165 -9.80 10.18 -7.40
CA LEU A 165 -11.01 10.27 -8.24
C LEU A 165 -12.17 10.92 -7.49
N TYR A 166 -12.38 10.58 -6.21
CA TYR A 166 -13.36 11.27 -5.37
C TYR A 166 -13.08 12.78 -5.21
N LEU A 167 -11.81 13.19 -5.16
CA LEU A 167 -11.43 14.58 -4.97
C LEU A 167 -11.50 15.41 -6.26
N TYR A 168 -11.18 14.81 -7.40
CA TYR A 168 -10.97 15.52 -8.67
C TYR A 168 -12.06 15.28 -9.72
N THR A 169 -13.07 14.45 -9.43
CA THR A 169 -14.19 14.20 -10.35
C THR A 169 -15.51 14.29 -9.61
N ASP A 170 -16.56 14.70 -10.31
CA ASP A 170 -17.94 14.63 -9.83
C ASP A 170 -18.62 13.30 -10.20
N ALA A 171 -17.89 12.40 -10.88
CA ALA A 171 -18.41 11.11 -11.33
C ALA A 171 -18.68 10.19 -10.14
N THR A 172 -19.64 9.27 -10.31
CA THR A 172 -19.89 8.25 -9.28
C THR A 172 -18.81 7.17 -9.38
N LEU A 173 -18.04 7.00 -8.31
CA LEU A 173 -16.94 6.03 -8.28
C LEU A 173 -17.40 4.68 -7.73
N PHE A 174 -16.95 3.62 -8.39
CA PHE A 174 -17.03 2.25 -7.89
C PHE A 174 -15.62 1.63 -7.89
N ASP A 175 -14.98 1.67 -6.72
CA ASP A 175 -13.72 0.97 -6.48
C ASP A 175 -14.00 -0.49 -6.14
N VAL A 176 -13.61 -1.39 -7.05
CA VAL A 176 -13.83 -2.83 -6.88
C VAL A 176 -12.93 -3.44 -5.79
N THR A 177 -11.90 -2.72 -5.33
CA THR A 177 -11.05 -3.14 -4.19
C THR A 177 -11.68 -2.82 -2.83
N GLN A 178 -12.55 -1.82 -2.75
CA GLN A 178 -13.22 -1.40 -1.51
C GLN A 178 -14.53 -2.13 -1.25
N ILE A 179 -14.86 -3.13 -2.07
CA ILE A 179 -16.06 -3.91 -1.85
C ILE A 179 -15.79 -4.98 -0.77
N GLU A 180 -15.50 -4.51 0.45
CA GLU A 180 -15.28 -5.31 1.65
C GLU A 180 -16.51 -6.17 2.04
N GLY A 181 -17.65 -5.96 1.37
CA GLY A 181 -18.92 -6.64 1.63
C GLY A 181 -19.33 -7.75 0.67
N ILE A 182 -18.61 -8.04 -0.43
CA ILE A 182 -18.96 -9.19 -1.30
C ILE A 182 -18.41 -10.48 -0.67
N ARG A 183 -19.05 -10.93 0.40
CA ARG A 183 -19.05 -12.36 0.80
C ARG A 183 -20.24 -13.11 0.19
N HIS A 184 -21.14 -12.41 -0.48
CA HIS A 184 -22.40 -12.97 -1.00
C HIS A 184 -22.62 -12.64 -2.47
N ASP A 185 -22.86 -13.66 -3.30
CA ASP A 185 -23.03 -13.55 -4.75
C ASP A 185 -24.14 -12.58 -5.19
N SER A 186 -25.18 -12.43 -4.38
CA SER A 186 -26.27 -11.47 -4.63
C SER A 186 -25.78 -10.02 -4.67
N SER A 187 -24.70 -9.68 -3.96
CA SER A 187 -24.14 -8.33 -3.96
C SER A 187 -23.41 -7.98 -5.26
N VAL A 188 -22.75 -8.94 -5.91
CA VAL A 188 -22.13 -8.75 -7.24
C VAL A 188 -23.20 -8.51 -8.29
N THR A 189 -24.23 -9.36 -8.35
CA THR A 189 -25.30 -9.22 -9.35
C THR A 189 -26.04 -7.90 -9.19
N ASN A 190 -26.38 -7.52 -7.96
CA ASN A 190 -27.00 -6.21 -7.69
C ASN A 190 -26.09 -5.03 -8.04
N TRP A 191 -24.78 -5.22 -7.93
CA TRP A 191 -23.80 -4.20 -8.29
C TRP A 191 -23.67 -4.06 -9.81
N VAL A 192 -23.52 -5.16 -10.54
CA VAL A 192 -23.52 -5.18 -12.02
C VAL A 192 -24.83 -4.63 -12.56
N ASN A 193 -25.97 -5.00 -11.99
CA ASN A 193 -27.27 -4.46 -12.37
C ASN A 193 -27.36 -2.94 -12.14
N ARG A 194 -26.75 -2.41 -11.08
CA ARG A 194 -26.69 -0.95 -10.86
C ARG A 194 -25.89 -0.24 -11.94
N ILE A 195 -24.81 -0.86 -12.42
CA ILE A 195 -24.00 -0.34 -13.54
C ILE A 195 -24.78 -0.41 -14.84
N LEU A 196 -25.38 -1.56 -15.16
CA LEU A 196 -26.11 -1.78 -16.42
C LEU A 196 -27.38 -0.94 -16.52
N ASN A 197 -28.03 -0.66 -15.40
CA ASN A 197 -29.23 0.17 -15.35
C ASN A 197 -28.93 1.66 -15.12
N HIS A 198 -27.65 2.05 -15.10
CA HIS A 198 -27.27 3.44 -14.91
C HIS A 198 -27.70 4.27 -16.13
N GLN A 199 -28.49 5.31 -15.87
CA GLN A 199 -28.90 6.33 -16.84
C GLN A 199 -29.17 7.65 -16.09
N PRO A 200 -28.77 8.83 -16.61
CA PRO A 200 -27.96 9.05 -17.82
C PRO A 200 -26.44 9.04 -17.52
N GLY A 201 -25.60 8.76 -18.52
CA GLY A 201 -24.14 8.93 -18.43
C GLY A 201 -23.34 7.75 -19.00
N ARG A 202 -22.03 7.93 -19.16
CA ARG A 202 -21.13 6.87 -19.63
C ARG A 202 -20.67 6.02 -18.46
N VAL A 203 -20.28 4.79 -18.75
CA VAL A 203 -19.59 3.94 -17.77
C VAL A 203 -18.17 3.73 -18.26
N LEU A 204 -17.20 4.21 -17.48
CA LEU A 204 -15.77 4.11 -17.77
C LEU A 204 -15.13 3.04 -16.88
N ILE A 205 -14.44 2.08 -17.47
CA ILE A 205 -13.83 0.95 -16.77
C ILE A 205 -12.30 1.02 -16.92
N SER A 206 -11.57 1.05 -15.81
CA SER A 206 -10.11 0.99 -15.78
C SER A 206 -9.57 -0.44 -15.93
N SER A 207 -8.41 -0.62 -16.57
CA SER A 207 -7.69 -1.89 -16.61
C SER A 207 -7.23 -2.40 -15.27
N THR A 208 -7.10 -1.52 -14.28
CA THR A 208 -6.82 -1.90 -12.88
C THR A 208 -7.91 -2.80 -12.30
N VAL A 209 -9.13 -2.76 -12.86
CA VAL A 209 -10.20 -3.70 -12.53
C VAL A 209 -9.80 -5.14 -12.89
N PHE A 210 -9.12 -5.35 -14.02
CA PHE A 210 -8.80 -6.69 -14.51
C PHE A 210 -7.42 -7.18 -14.07
N ASP A 211 -6.51 -6.26 -13.75
CA ASP A 211 -5.16 -6.56 -13.27
C ASP A 211 -4.77 -5.58 -12.13
N PRO A 212 -5.35 -5.76 -10.93
CA PRO A 212 -5.12 -4.86 -9.80
C PRO A 212 -3.66 -4.98 -9.29
N PRO A 213 -3.00 -3.86 -8.93
CA PRO A 213 -1.57 -3.85 -8.61
C PRO A 213 -1.21 -4.61 -7.33
N SER A 214 -2.14 -4.73 -6.38
CA SER A 214 -1.92 -5.40 -5.10
C SER A 214 -3.22 -5.99 -4.56
N MET A 215 -3.43 -7.28 -4.73
CA MET A 215 -4.57 -7.97 -4.16
C MET A 215 -4.15 -9.28 -3.50
N SER A 216 -4.64 -9.53 -2.29
CA SER A 216 -4.45 -10.80 -1.61
C SER A 216 -5.14 -11.94 -2.38
N GLU A 217 -4.66 -13.18 -2.26
CA GLU A 217 -5.32 -14.33 -2.89
C GLU A 217 -6.76 -14.53 -2.40
N ILE A 218 -7.04 -14.22 -1.12
CA ILE A 218 -8.37 -14.31 -0.53
C ILE A 218 -9.32 -13.32 -1.21
N ASN A 219 -8.89 -12.07 -1.38
CA ASN A 219 -9.69 -11.04 -2.05
C ASN A 219 -9.84 -11.34 -3.54
N ARG A 220 -8.82 -11.95 -4.16
CA ARG A 220 -8.82 -12.30 -5.58
C ARG A 220 -9.98 -13.23 -5.97
N ARG A 221 -10.36 -14.21 -5.15
CA ARG A 221 -11.48 -15.12 -5.47
C ARG A 221 -12.84 -14.43 -5.52
N SER A 222 -13.12 -13.56 -4.54
CA SER A 222 -14.36 -12.75 -4.57
C SER A 222 -14.34 -11.76 -5.75
N TYR A 223 -13.15 -11.25 -6.06
CA TYR A 223 -12.91 -10.32 -7.15
C TYR A 223 -13.04 -10.93 -8.54
N GLU A 224 -12.67 -12.20 -8.71
CA GLU A 224 -12.78 -12.93 -9.98
C GLU A 224 -14.22 -12.93 -10.51
N LYS A 225 -15.23 -13.03 -9.64
CA LYS A 225 -16.65 -12.94 -10.06
C LYS A 225 -16.98 -11.56 -10.64
N VAL A 226 -16.46 -10.50 -10.04
CA VAL A 226 -16.63 -9.11 -10.52
C VAL A 226 -15.93 -8.93 -11.87
N ILE A 227 -14.68 -9.40 -11.99
CA ILE A 227 -13.91 -9.42 -13.24
C ILE A 227 -14.72 -10.13 -14.34
N GLU A 228 -15.18 -11.36 -14.08
CA GLU A 228 -15.92 -12.15 -15.08
C GLU A 228 -17.22 -11.46 -15.51
N ALA A 229 -17.92 -10.80 -14.58
CA ALA A 229 -19.14 -10.06 -14.90
C ALA A 229 -18.86 -8.78 -15.73
N LEU A 230 -17.72 -8.13 -15.51
CA LEU A 230 -17.35 -6.89 -16.22
C LEU A 230 -16.64 -7.15 -17.56
N LYS A 231 -15.99 -8.30 -17.74
CA LYS A 231 -15.25 -8.63 -18.96
C LYS A 231 -16.05 -8.44 -20.26
N PRO A 232 -17.32 -8.90 -20.36
CA PRO A 232 -18.16 -8.73 -21.54
C PRO A 232 -18.58 -7.27 -21.79
N LEU A 233 -18.49 -6.42 -20.76
CA LEU A 233 -18.90 -5.02 -20.82
C LEU A 233 -17.86 -4.12 -21.49
N ARG A 234 -16.64 -4.61 -21.74
CA ARG A 234 -15.60 -3.89 -22.49
C ARG A 234 -16.00 -3.77 -23.97
N LYS A 235 -16.71 -2.70 -24.33
CA LYS A 235 -17.13 -2.47 -25.72
C LYS A 235 -16.10 -1.69 -26.52
N SER A 236 -15.76 -0.49 -26.07
CA SER A 236 -14.89 0.43 -26.82
C SER A 236 -13.72 0.88 -25.95
N GLN A 237 -12.50 0.77 -26.48
CA GLN A 237 -11.33 1.32 -25.81
C GLN A 237 -11.22 2.80 -26.13
N VAL A 238 -11.34 3.65 -25.12
CA VAL A 238 -11.35 5.12 -25.28
C VAL A 238 -10.04 5.77 -24.91
N TYR A 239 -9.18 5.06 -24.16
CA TYR A 239 -7.86 5.57 -23.77
C TYR A 239 -6.88 4.45 -23.43
N VAL A 240 -5.60 4.70 -23.70
CA VAL A 240 -4.47 3.85 -23.30
C VAL A 240 -3.30 4.75 -22.98
N ASP A 241 -2.68 4.51 -21.83
CA ASP A 241 -1.36 5.00 -21.50
C ASP A 241 -0.50 3.88 -20.90
N ASP A 242 0.65 4.25 -20.32
CA ASP A 242 1.53 3.31 -19.68
C ASP A 242 0.94 2.71 -18.39
N PHE A 243 0.03 3.41 -17.72
CA PHE A 243 -0.55 3.04 -16.42
C PHE A 243 -1.82 2.22 -16.54
N GLN A 244 -2.69 2.54 -17.50
CA GLN A 244 -3.98 1.90 -17.66
C GLN A 244 -4.55 1.97 -19.08
N VAL A 245 -5.50 1.07 -19.32
CA VAL A 245 -6.44 1.11 -20.44
C VAL A 245 -7.81 1.48 -19.88
N VAL A 246 -8.54 2.36 -20.56
CA VAL A 246 -9.92 2.72 -20.20
C VAL A 246 -10.87 2.27 -21.30
N TRP A 247 -11.93 1.57 -20.90
CA TRP A 247 -13.03 1.19 -21.78
C TRP A 247 -14.29 1.99 -21.45
N GLU A 248 -15.06 2.31 -22.47
CA GLU A 248 -16.41 2.85 -22.37
C GLU A 248 -17.43 1.79 -22.82
N LEU A 249 -18.50 1.74 -22.03
CA LEU A 249 -19.59 0.75 -22.06
C LEU A 249 -20.77 1.24 -22.90
#